data_AF-A0A0S2SLS8-F1
#
_entry.id   AF-A0A0S2SLS8-F1
#
_cell.length_a   1.000
_cell.length_b   1.000
_cell.length_c   1.000
_cell.angle_alpha   90.00
_cell.angle_beta   90.00
_cell.angle_gamma   90.00
#
_symmetry.space_group_name_H-M   'P 1'
#
loop_
_entity.id
_entity.type
_entity.pdbx_description
1 polymer ?
#
loop_
_entity_poly.entity_id
_entity_poly.type
_entity_poly.pdbx_seq_one_letter_code
_entity_poly.pdbx_strand_id
1 'polypeptide(L)'
;MGKGASRRLRHADLVPAIVYGAAKEAVSVTLDHKKLIIDQEKPEFYSEVLTLVINGEEVKVKVKDIQRHPVKPKLVHLDFVRA
;
A
#
# COMPACT_ATOMS: atom_id res chain seq x y z
N MET A 1 -6.05 -6.61 11.03
CA MET A 1 -6.37 -5.16 11.15
C MET A 1 -7.90 -4.99 11.17
N GLY A 2 -8.47 -4.31 12.16
CA GLY A 2 -9.93 -4.15 12.29
C GLY A 2 -10.46 -2.82 11.72
N LYS A 3 -11.76 -2.76 11.40
CA LYS A 3 -12.46 -1.62 10.79
C LYS A 3 -12.15 -0.26 11.47
N GLY A 4 -12.12 -0.24 12.80
CA GLY A 4 -11.87 0.99 13.57
C GLY A 4 -10.42 1.50 13.46
N ALA A 5 -9.44 0.59 13.48
CA ALA A 5 -8.03 0.94 13.37
C ALA A 5 -7.71 1.50 11.97
N SER A 6 -8.18 0.82 10.92
CA SER A 6 -7.99 1.29 9.53
C SER A 6 -8.64 2.65 9.28
N ARG A 7 -9.77 2.95 9.92
CA ARG A 7 -10.41 4.27 9.83
C ARG A 7 -9.55 5.36 10.47
N ARG A 8 -8.95 5.09 11.64
CA ARG A 8 -8.05 6.05 12.32
C ARG A 8 -6.81 6.34 11.48
N LEU A 9 -6.19 5.32 10.87
CA LEU A 9 -5.05 5.50 9.97
C LEU A 9 -5.40 6.43 8.80
N ARG A 10 -6.53 6.19 8.12
CA ARG A 10 -6.96 7.05 7.00
C ARG A 10 -7.27 8.49 7.39
N HIS A 11 -7.69 8.73 8.63
CA HIS A 11 -7.88 10.09 9.15
C HIS A 11 -6.56 10.78 9.48
N ALA A 12 -5.50 10.02 9.75
CA ALA A 12 -4.14 10.52 9.96
C ALA A 12 -3.33 10.62 8.64
N ASP A 13 -3.99 10.62 7.48
CA ASP A 13 -3.38 10.57 6.14
C ASP A 13 -2.41 9.39 5.94
N LEU A 14 -2.74 8.26 6.57
CA LEU A 14 -2.05 6.99 6.37
C LEU A 14 -2.94 5.98 5.63
N VAL A 15 -2.34 5.20 4.74
CA VAL A 15 -3.03 4.17 3.96
C VAL A 15 -2.60 2.80 4.46
N PRO A 16 -3.54 1.96 4.95
CA PRO A 16 -3.23 0.58 5.26
C PRO A 16 -2.97 -0.21 3.97
N ALA A 17 -1.98 -1.10 4.01
CA ALA A 17 -1.66 -1.98 2.89
C ALA A 17 -1.21 -3.36 3.39
N ILE A 18 -1.26 -4.36 2.50
CA ILE A 18 -0.85 -5.73 2.81
C ILE A 18 0.17 -6.19 1.77
N VAL A 19 1.26 -6.79 2.24
CA VAL A 19 2.29 -7.43 1.42
C VAL A 19 2.22 -8.94 1.63
N TYR A 20 2.01 -9.70 0.56
CA TYR A 20 1.90 -11.16 0.62
C TYR A 20 2.59 -11.86 -0.57
N GLY A 21 2.61 -13.19 -0.55
CA GLY A 21 3.22 -14.00 -1.61
C GLY A 21 4.64 -14.48 -1.27
N ALA A 22 5.28 -15.13 -2.25
CA ALA A 22 6.58 -15.79 -2.14
C ALA A 22 6.68 -16.81 -0.98
N ALA A 23 5.60 -17.54 -0.69
CA ALA A 23 5.49 -18.50 0.41
C ALA A 23 5.87 -17.95 1.81
N LYS A 24 5.86 -16.62 1.98
CA LYS A 24 6.10 -15.92 3.25
C LYS A 24 4.78 -15.42 3.82
N GLU A 25 4.75 -15.22 5.13
CA GLU A 25 3.60 -14.65 5.82
C GLU A 25 3.23 -13.26 5.27
N ALA A 26 1.94 -12.97 5.31
CA ALA A 26 1.41 -11.68 4.91
C ALA A 26 1.73 -10.64 5.98
N VAL A 27 2.29 -9.51 5.57
CA VAL A 27 2.67 -8.41 6.46
C VAL A 27 1.73 -7.24 6.22
N SER A 28 1.10 -6.77 7.28
CA SER A 28 0.34 -5.51 7.25
C SER A 28 1.31 -4.35 7.41
N VAL A 29 1.28 -3.41 6.47
CA VAL A 29 2.10 -2.19 6.48
C VAL A 29 1.21 -0.96 6.44
N THR A 30 1.77 0.18 6.85
CA THR A 30 1.10 1.47 6.81
C THR A 30 1.97 2.42 6.01
N LEU A 31 1.36 3.10 5.04
CA LEU A 31 2.05 3.94 4.07
C LEU A 31 1.54 5.39 4.16
N ASP A 32 2.38 6.34 3.78
CA ASP A 32 2.02 7.76 3.73
C ASP A 32 1.14 8.05 2.50
N HIS A 33 -0.06 8.58 2.72
CA HIS A 33 -1.00 8.89 1.64
C HIS A 33 -0.45 9.95 0.67
N LYS A 34 0.31 10.94 1.17
CA LYS A 34 0.83 12.04 0.34
C LYS A 34 1.85 11.57 -0.66
N LYS A 35 2.69 10.61 -0.30
CA LYS A 35 3.67 10.02 -1.22
C LYS A 35 2.96 9.15 -2.25
N LEU A 36 2.08 8.27 -1.78
CA LEU A 36 1.37 7.34 -2.64
C LEU A 36 0.47 8.02 -3.68
N ILE A 37 -0.17 9.14 -3.35
CA ILE A 37 -1.05 9.81 -4.31
C ILE A 37 -0.28 10.43 -5.48
N ILE A 38 0.97 10.84 -5.25
CA ILE A 38 1.87 11.33 -6.30
C ILE A 38 2.43 10.15 -7.09
N ASP A 39 2.90 9.10 -6.40
CA ASP A 39 3.51 7.95 -7.06
C ASP A 39 2.51 7.19 -7.93
N GLN A 40 1.25 7.06 -7.52
CA GLN A 40 0.22 6.36 -8.29
C GLN A 40 -0.23 7.09 -9.57
N GLU A 41 0.16 8.34 -9.78
CA GLU A 41 -0.07 9.07 -11.03
C GLU A 41 0.88 8.60 -12.14
N LYS A 42 2.03 8.03 -11.76
CA LYS A 42 3.01 7.48 -12.68
C LYS A 42 2.54 6.12 -13.19
N PRO A 43 2.37 5.91 -14.51
CA PRO A 43 1.97 4.60 -15.05
C PRO A 43 2.92 3.47 -14.64
N GLU A 44 4.19 3.79 -14.45
CA GLU A 44 5.25 2.89 -14.01
C GLU A 44 4.95 2.25 -12.65
N PHE A 45 4.19 2.93 -11.78
CA PHE A 45 3.82 2.43 -10.45
C PHE A 45 3.05 1.10 -10.50
N TYR A 46 2.33 0.83 -11.58
CA TYR A 46 1.51 -0.37 -11.74
C TYR A 46 2.24 -1.52 -12.45
N SER A 47 3.30 -1.22 -13.21
CA SER A 47 4.01 -2.19 -14.04
C SER A 47 5.38 -2.58 -13.45
N GLU A 48 6.03 -1.68 -12.73
CA GLU A 48 7.37 -1.87 -12.20
C GLU A 48 7.41 -2.66 -10.88
N VAL A 49 8.58 -3.22 -10.60
CA VAL A 49 8.90 -3.76 -9.28
C VAL A 49 9.31 -2.60 -8.38
N LEU A 50 8.54 -2.40 -7.32
CA LEU A 50 8.79 -1.41 -6.28
C LEU A 50 9.61 -2.02 -5.14
N THR A 51 10.38 -1.19 -4.46
CA THR A 51 11.08 -1.58 -3.22
C THR A 51 10.38 -0.92 -2.04
N LEU A 52 9.87 -1.73 -1.12
CA LEU A 52 9.34 -1.27 0.17
C LEU A 52 10.37 -1.53 1.27
N VAL A 53 10.66 -0.52 2.08
CA VAL A 53 11.46 -0.69 3.30
C VAL A 53 10.52 -0.98 4.46
N ILE A 54 10.56 -2.21 4.97
CA ILE A 54 9.72 -2.69 6.08
C ILE A 54 10.65 -3.03 7.24
N ASN A 55 10.58 -2.28 8.34
CA ASN A 55 11.44 -2.47 9.52
C ASN A 55 12.95 -2.46 9.22
N GLY A 56 13.36 -1.71 8.18
CA GLY A 56 14.76 -1.64 7.74
C GLY A 56 15.16 -2.69 6.70
N GLU A 57 14.28 -3.62 6.35
CA GLU A 57 14.51 -4.60 5.29
C GLU A 57 13.89 -4.13 3.97
N GLU A 58 14.66 -4.25 2.88
CA GLU A 58 14.18 -3.99 1.52
C GLU A 58 13.42 -5.21 0.98
N VAL A 59 12.15 -5.00 0.63
CA VAL A 59 11.27 -6.02 0.07
C VAL A 59 10.81 -5.57 -1.32
N LYS A 60 11.14 -6.38 -2.33
CA LYS A 60 10.68 -6.18 -3.70
C LYS A 60 9.23 -6.63 -3.85
N VAL A 61 8.37 -5.75 -4.35
CA VAL A 61 6.94 -5.98 -4.48
C VAL A 61 6.40 -5.40 -5.79
N LYS A 62 5.24 -5.88 -6.22
CA LYS A 62 4.42 -5.30 -7.28
C LYS A 62 3.05 -4.95 -6.74
N VAL A 63 2.46 -3.87 -7.25
CA VAL A 63 1.08 -3.51 -6.95
C VAL A 63 0.16 -4.55 -7.56
N LYS A 64 -0.70 -5.14 -6.73
CA LYS A 64 -1.69 -6.12 -7.15
C LYS A 64 -3.08 -5.54 -7.26
N ASP A 65 -3.48 -4.74 -6.28
CA ASP A 65 -4.77 -4.06 -6.27
C ASP A 65 -4.68 -2.72 -5.53
N ILE A 66 -5.52 -1.76 -5.94
CA ILE A 66 -5.66 -0.45 -5.29
C ILE A 66 -7.14 -0.16 -5.07
N GLN A 67 -7.50 -0.01 -3.80
CA GLN A 67 -8.82 0.47 -3.43
C GLN A 67 -8.80 1.99 -3.33
N ARG A 68 -9.61 2.64 -4.16
CA ARG A 68 -9.80 4.09 -4.15
C ARG A 68 -11.07 4.47 -3.42
N HIS A 69 -11.09 5.66 -2.85
CA HIS A 69 -12.30 6.20 -2.26
C HIS A 69 -13.31 6.50 -3.39
N PRO A 70 -14.60 6.14 -3.25
CA PRO A 70 -15.56 6.19 -4.37
C PRO A 70 -15.82 7.60 -4.92
N VAL A 71 -15.61 8.63 -4.10
CA VAL A 71 -15.92 10.04 -4.45
C VAL A 71 -14.81 11.04 -4.14
N LYS A 72 -13.73 10.63 -3.46
CA LYS A 72 -12.64 11.53 -3.06
C LYS A 72 -11.36 11.06 -3.75
N PRO A 73 -10.44 11.96 -4.12
CA PRO A 73 -9.11 11.58 -4.60
C PRO A 73 -8.26 11.09 -3.42
N LYS A 74 -8.63 9.96 -2.81
CA LYS A 74 -7.92 9.33 -1.70
C LYS A 74 -7.80 7.83 -1.94
N LEU A 75 -6.68 7.27 -1.52
CA LEU A 75 -6.44 5.83 -1.51
C LEU A 75 -6.95 5.25 -0.18
N VAL A 76 -7.61 4.10 -0.24
CA VAL A 76 -8.24 3.45 0.92
C VAL A 76 -7.43 2.25 1.39
N HIS A 77 -6.91 1.47 0.44
CA HIS A 77 -6.10 0.28 0.69
C HIS A 77 -5.22 -0.05 -0.53
N LEU A 78 -4.06 -0.65 -0.31
CA LEU A 78 -3.22 -1.22 -1.37
C LEU A 78 -2.85 -2.66 -1.05
N ASP A 79 -2.78 -3.48 -2.10
CA ASP A 79 -2.33 -4.86 -2.04
C ASP A 79 -1.04 -4.99 -2.84
N PHE A 80 -0.04 -5.59 -2.22
CA PHE A 80 1.27 -5.84 -2.80
C PHE A 80 1.55 -7.33 -2.83
N VAL A 81 2.08 -7.80 -3.96
CA VAL A 81 2.58 -9.16 -4.12
C VAL A 81 4.10 -9.11 -4.19
N ARG A 82 4.78 -9.96 -3.42
CA ARG A 82 6.25 -10.12 -3.49
C ARG A 82 6.64 -10.60 -4.89
N ALA A 83 7.55 -9.87 -5.51
CA ALA A 83 8.08 -10.16 -6.84
C ALA A 83 9.13 -11.29 -6.80
#